data_AF-F9GN69-F1
#
_entry.id   AF-F9GN69-F1
#
_cell.length_a   1.000
_cell.length_b   1.000
_cell.length_c   1.000
_cell.angle_alpha   90.00
_cell.angle_beta   90.00
_cell.angle_gamma   90.00
#
_symmetry.space_group_name_H-M   'P 1'
#
loop_
_entity.id
_entity.type
_entity.pdbx_description
1 polymer ?
#
loop_
_entity_poly.entity_id
_entity_poly.type
_entity_poly.pdbx_seq_one_letter_code
_entity_poly.pdbx_strand_id
1 'polypeptide(L)'
;MKKFTSTLSLIVLVVLAIWQYFTDSTKTKNQSSSPVIEQTKQIKASAPKSEPQFETKRTDIEKSAVKNPNVFANYDVIMRDDPIGQNAKAPVDYYMLALSWSPGFCDIQREKYGNQLPSSAQYQCGNNRALGWVVHGLWPQNANALSVTDHPRFCKGDLPALPKDLLARYLAISPGEQLLQGEWEKHGSCAFDSAQQYFAKEQELFSSLKLPNQNLSRNELFRWMKQHNPQLKNAYLGASRNELFICYDKKWQVMNCQGK
;
A
#
# COMPACT_ATOMS: atom_id res chain seq x y z
N MET A 1 -62.70 4.17 46.97
CA MET A 1 -61.50 3.42 46.49
C MET A 1 -60.76 4.27 45.47
N LYS A 2 -59.42 4.24 45.49
CA LYS A 2 -58.43 4.72 44.47
C LYS A 2 -58.76 5.99 43.65
N LYS A 3 -58.05 7.10 43.96
CA LYS A 3 -57.85 8.24 43.05
C LYS A 3 -56.74 7.90 42.04
N PHE A 4 -56.94 8.19 40.76
CA PHE A 4 -55.87 8.19 39.76
C PHE A 4 -55.09 9.51 39.84
N THR A 5 -53.79 9.44 40.10
CA THR A 5 -52.87 10.58 39.94
C THR A 5 -52.03 10.40 38.68
N SER A 6 -51.99 11.44 37.85
CA SER A 6 -51.43 11.40 36.50
C SER A 6 -49.90 11.34 36.48
N THR A 7 -49.34 10.31 35.85
CA THR A 7 -47.90 10.20 35.57
C THR A 7 -47.42 11.16 34.47
N LEU A 8 -48.33 11.84 33.76
CA LEU A 8 -48.00 12.74 32.65
C LEU A 8 -47.28 14.02 33.10
N SER A 9 -47.55 14.53 34.31
CA SER A 9 -46.96 15.80 34.79
C SER A 9 -45.47 15.72 35.11
N LEU A 10 -44.93 14.54 35.44
CA LEU A 10 -43.49 14.41 35.75
C LEU A 10 -42.62 14.49 34.49
N ILE A 11 -43.12 13.98 33.36
CA ILE A 11 -42.36 13.92 32.10
C ILE A 11 -42.17 15.32 31.50
N VAL A 12 -43.20 16.18 31.58
CA VAL A 12 -43.14 17.56 31.05
C VAL A 12 -42.08 18.40 31.76
N LEU A 13 -41.92 18.24 33.08
CA LEU A 13 -40.94 19.01 33.86
C LEU A 13 -39.48 18.62 33.52
N VAL A 14 -39.22 17.35 33.24
CA VAL A 14 -37.87 16.88 32.86
C VAL A 14 -37.48 17.38 31.46
N VAL A 15 -38.41 17.40 30.50
CA VAL A 15 -38.15 17.89 29.14
C VAL A 15 -37.87 19.41 29.12
N LEU A 16 -38.58 20.20 29.92
CA LEU A 16 -38.34 21.65 30.02
C LEU A 16 -36.96 21.99 30.60
N ALA A 17 -36.50 21.26 31.62
CA ALA A 17 -35.19 21.49 32.24
C ALA A 17 -34.03 21.18 31.28
N ILE A 18 -34.15 20.12 30.46
CA ILE A 18 -33.11 19.75 29.48
C ILE A 18 -33.06 20.78 28.34
N TRP A 19 -34.19 21.33 27.89
CA TRP A 19 -34.17 22.32 26.82
C TRP A 19 -33.48 23.63 27.21
N GLN A 20 -33.70 24.12 28.45
CA GLN A 20 -33.03 25.32 28.96
C GLN A 20 -31.50 25.15 29.07
N TYR A 21 -31.02 23.96 29.46
CA TYR A 21 -29.58 23.70 29.57
C TYR A 21 -28.84 23.76 28.23
N PHE A 22 -29.48 23.35 27.13
CA PHE A 22 -28.85 23.33 25.80
C PHE A 22 -28.98 24.64 25.01
N THR A 23 -29.86 25.56 25.39
CA THR A 23 -29.99 26.87 24.71
C THR A 23 -28.99 27.93 25.18
N ASP A 24 -28.41 27.79 26.38
CA ASP A 24 -27.61 28.84 27.03
C ASP A 24 -26.09 28.81 26.68
N SER A 25 -25.64 27.82 25.92
CA SER A 25 -24.21 27.66 25.53
C SER A 25 -23.85 28.21 24.14
N THR A 26 -24.66 29.11 23.56
CA THR A 26 -24.32 29.76 22.28
C THR A 26 -24.56 31.28 22.32
N LYS A 27 -23.54 32.05 21.89
CA LYS A 27 -23.40 33.53 21.99
C LYS A 27 -23.10 34.00 23.42
N THR A 28 -22.25 35.00 23.68
CA THR A 28 -21.64 36.06 22.85
C THR A 28 -20.27 36.44 23.44
N LYS A 29 -19.35 37.13 22.76
CA LYS A 29 -19.37 38.59 22.52
C LYS A 29 -18.39 39.02 21.41
N ASN A 30 -18.80 40.02 20.63
CA ASN A 30 -17.99 40.79 19.68
C ASN A 30 -17.93 42.27 20.11
N GLN A 31 -16.83 42.96 19.79
CA GLN A 31 -16.66 44.44 19.68
C GLN A 31 -16.87 45.27 20.97
N SER A 32 -16.31 46.48 21.14
CA SER A 32 -15.62 47.46 20.24
C SER A 32 -14.40 48.09 20.99
N SER A 33 -13.62 49.11 20.57
CA SER A 33 -13.73 50.15 19.52
C SER A 33 -12.36 50.62 18.93
N SER A 34 -12.03 51.93 18.98
CA SER A 34 -10.86 52.65 18.40
C SER A 34 -10.72 54.05 19.07
N PRO A 35 -9.81 55.00 18.70
CA PRO A 35 -8.69 54.98 17.73
C PRO A 35 -7.36 55.61 18.26
N VAL A 36 -6.34 55.82 17.39
CA VAL A 36 -5.45 57.02 17.23
C VAL A 36 -4.03 56.69 16.68
N ILE A 37 -3.73 57.23 15.47
CA ILE A 37 -2.47 57.84 14.95
C ILE A 37 -1.14 57.07 15.18
N GLU A 38 -0.60 56.34 14.19
CA GLU A 38 0.26 56.78 13.05
C GLU A 38 1.77 56.71 13.35
N GLN A 39 2.48 55.82 12.65
CA GLN A 39 3.72 56.19 11.94
C GLN A 39 4.14 55.15 10.90
N THR A 40 4.31 55.64 9.67
CA THR A 40 4.62 54.86 8.47
C THR A 40 6.12 54.58 8.37
N LYS A 41 6.53 53.33 8.09
CA LYS A 41 7.83 53.08 7.47
C LYS A 41 7.81 51.90 6.50
N GLN A 42 7.94 52.21 5.21
CA GLN A 42 8.08 51.24 4.13
C GLN A 42 9.40 50.46 4.25
N ILE A 43 9.38 49.14 4.09
CA ILE A 43 10.49 48.37 3.50
C ILE A 43 9.92 47.38 2.48
N LYS A 44 10.66 47.18 1.39
CA LYS A 44 10.23 46.54 0.13
C LYS A 44 10.00 45.02 0.24
N ALA A 45 9.18 44.51 -0.68
CA ALA A 45 8.96 43.10 -0.91
C ALA A 45 10.21 42.35 -1.39
N SER A 46 10.31 41.07 -1.00
CA SER A 46 11.06 40.03 -1.71
C SER A 46 10.33 38.69 -1.53
N ALA A 47 10.19 37.92 -2.61
CA ALA A 47 9.42 36.68 -2.62
C ALA A 47 10.07 35.55 -1.78
N PRO A 48 9.28 34.66 -1.16
CA PRO A 48 9.81 33.46 -0.53
C PRO A 48 10.32 32.48 -1.58
N LYS A 49 11.54 31.98 -1.37
CA LYS A 49 12.21 31.01 -2.24
C LYS A 49 11.73 29.58 -1.97
N SER A 50 11.79 28.78 -3.04
CA SER A 50 12.02 27.32 -3.06
C SER A 50 11.09 26.42 -2.24
N GLU A 51 10.06 25.90 -2.91
CA GLU A 51 9.60 24.52 -2.66
C GLU A 51 10.70 23.53 -3.08
N PRO A 52 10.94 22.44 -2.33
CA PRO A 52 11.79 21.36 -2.80
C PRO A 52 11.01 20.43 -3.74
N GLN A 53 11.12 20.65 -5.05
CA GLN A 53 10.68 19.68 -6.04
C GLN A 53 11.52 18.40 -5.92
N PHE A 54 10.95 17.35 -5.32
CA PHE A 54 11.55 16.01 -5.33
C PHE A 54 11.23 15.31 -6.65
N GLU A 55 11.79 15.81 -7.74
CA GLU A 55 11.73 15.17 -9.06
C GLU A 55 12.70 13.98 -9.09
N THR A 56 12.17 12.76 -8.88
CA THR A 56 12.96 11.53 -8.92
C THR A 56 13.51 11.28 -10.32
N LYS A 57 14.80 11.60 -10.49
CA LYS A 57 15.51 11.50 -11.76
C LYS A 57 15.51 10.06 -12.29
N ARG A 58 14.83 9.85 -13.41
CA ARG A 58 14.46 8.53 -13.99
C ARG A 58 15.64 7.67 -14.51
N THR A 59 16.89 8.02 -14.20
CA THR A 59 18.10 7.46 -14.84
C THR A 59 18.85 6.42 -14.01
N ASP A 60 18.46 6.19 -12.74
CA ASP A 60 19.24 5.34 -11.83
C ASP A 60 18.78 3.88 -11.76
N ILE A 61 17.78 3.49 -12.57
CA ILE A 61 17.09 2.18 -12.50
C ILE A 61 17.89 1.03 -13.17
N GLU A 62 18.85 1.34 -14.07
CA GLU A 62 19.64 0.30 -14.78
C GLU A 62 20.89 -0.18 -14.03
N LYS A 63 21.23 0.42 -12.89
CA LYS A 63 22.40 -0.01 -12.09
C LYS A 63 21.94 -0.91 -10.96
N SER A 64 22.58 -2.08 -10.84
CA SER A 64 22.36 -3.03 -9.72
C SER A 64 22.27 -2.29 -8.38
N ALA A 65 21.17 -2.48 -7.66
CA ALA A 65 20.90 -1.81 -6.40
C ALA A 65 21.87 -2.23 -5.27
N VAL A 66 22.64 -3.30 -5.52
CA VAL A 66 23.54 -3.93 -4.57
C VAL A 66 24.99 -3.80 -5.05
N LYS A 67 25.79 -3.04 -4.30
CA LYS A 67 27.25 -2.89 -4.53
C LYS A 67 28.08 -4.12 -4.11
N ASN A 68 27.50 -5.06 -3.36
CA ASN A 68 28.15 -6.30 -2.94
C ASN A 68 27.14 -7.46 -2.86
N PRO A 69 27.08 -8.38 -3.85
CA PRO A 69 26.12 -9.49 -3.87
C PRO A 69 26.43 -10.59 -2.83
N ASN A 70 27.49 -10.49 -2.04
CA ASN A 70 27.77 -11.44 -0.96
C ASN A 70 26.96 -11.19 0.32
N VAL A 71 26.06 -10.19 0.32
CA VAL A 71 25.14 -9.89 1.45
C VAL A 71 23.93 -10.82 1.49
N PHE A 72 23.60 -11.51 0.39
CA PHE A 72 22.49 -12.46 0.33
C PHE A 72 22.70 -13.64 1.30
N ALA A 73 21.78 -13.78 2.25
CA ALA A 73 21.72 -14.89 3.23
C ALA A 73 21.35 -16.23 2.54
N ASN A 74 20.95 -17.26 3.30
CA ASN A 74 20.18 -18.34 2.68
C ASN A 74 18.76 -17.81 2.39
N TYR A 75 18.49 -17.53 1.12
CA TYR A 75 17.22 -16.96 0.63
C TYR A 75 16.34 -17.97 -0.08
N ASP A 76 16.78 -19.23 -0.15
CA ASP A 76 16.01 -20.31 -0.73
C ASP A 76 14.70 -20.48 0.04
N VAL A 77 13.61 -20.67 -0.69
CA VAL A 77 12.28 -20.90 -0.10
C VAL A 77 12.00 -22.39 -0.20
N ILE A 78 11.54 -22.99 0.90
CA ILE A 78 11.21 -24.41 0.93
C ILE A 78 9.69 -24.52 0.78
N MET A 79 9.21 -24.98 -0.38
CA MET A 79 7.78 -25.08 -0.71
C MET A 79 6.99 -25.84 0.38
N ARG A 80 7.57 -26.90 0.93
CA ARG A 80 6.96 -27.74 1.99
C ARG A 80 6.54 -26.94 3.22
N ASP A 81 7.20 -25.82 3.49
CA ASP A 81 6.99 -25.04 4.71
C ASP A 81 5.95 -23.89 4.49
N ASP A 82 5.36 -23.74 3.28
CA ASP A 82 4.21 -22.87 3.03
C ASP A 82 2.90 -23.48 3.59
N PRO A 83 2.15 -22.76 4.44
CA PRO A 83 1.00 -23.32 5.16
C PRO A 83 -0.26 -23.55 4.30
N ILE A 84 -0.23 -23.17 3.02
CA ILE A 84 -1.33 -23.34 2.06
C ILE A 84 -0.96 -24.41 1.02
N GLY A 85 0.32 -24.50 0.66
CA GLY A 85 0.87 -25.51 -0.23
C GLY A 85 0.63 -25.24 -1.72
N GLN A 86 0.86 -26.28 -2.52
CA GLN A 86 0.85 -26.26 -3.98
C GLN A 86 -0.57 -26.38 -4.56
N ASN A 87 -0.85 -25.60 -5.60
CA ASN A 87 -1.97 -25.80 -6.50
C ASN A 87 -1.51 -25.57 -7.95
N ALA A 88 -0.89 -26.61 -8.52
CA ALA A 88 -0.31 -26.57 -9.87
C ALA A 88 -1.36 -26.76 -11.00
N LYS A 89 -2.63 -27.00 -10.67
CA LYS A 89 -3.70 -27.32 -11.63
C LYS A 89 -4.77 -26.23 -11.79
N ALA A 90 -4.76 -25.21 -10.92
CA ALA A 90 -5.68 -24.09 -11.06
C ALA A 90 -5.42 -23.29 -12.36
N PRO A 91 -6.46 -22.79 -13.04
CA PRO A 91 -6.30 -21.97 -14.23
C PRO A 91 -5.73 -20.59 -13.88
N VAL A 92 -4.94 -20.04 -14.80
CA VAL A 92 -4.56 -18.62 -14.82
C VAL A 92 -5.56 -17.88 -15.71
N ASP A 93 -6.48 -17.14 -15.09
CA ASP A 93 -7.52 -16.37 -15.78
C ASP A 93 -7.18 -14.88 -15.86
N TYR A 94 -6.49 -14.35 -14.84
CA TYR A 94 -6.02 -12.96 -14.80
C TYR A 94 -4.76 -12.82 -13.92
N TYR A 95 -4.21 -11.62 -13.85
CA TYR A 95 -3.05 -11.29 -13.01
C TYR A 95 -3.41 -10.18 -12.01
N MET A 96 -2.83 -10.23 -10.82
CA MET A 96 -2.93 -9.18 -9.81
C MET A 96 -1.54 -8.72 -9.39
N LEU A 97 -1.20 -7.48 -9.73
CA LEU A 97 0.00 -6.81 -9.21
C LEU A 97 -0.29 -6.35 -7.78
N ALA A 98 0.46 -6.88 -6.83
CA ALA A 98 0.44 -6.50 -5.43
C ALA A 98 1.58 -5.50 -5.15
N LEU A 99 1.21 -4.29 -4.74
CA LEU A 99 2.14 -3.23 -4.33
C LEU A 99 2.01 -3.00 -2.82
N SER A 100 3.14 -2.96 -2.12
CA SER A 100 3.21 -2.74 -0.68
C SER A 100 3.75 -1.35 -0.35
N TRP A 101 3.12 -0.65 0.58
CA TRP A 101 3.64 0.58 1.17
C TRP A 101 4.72 0.23 2.19
N SER A 102 5.99 0.37 1.80
CA SER A 102 7.16 -0.10 2.56
C SER A 102 7.24 0.46 3.99
N PRO A 103 6.94 1.74 4.29
CA PRO A 103 6.98 2.25 5.65
C PRO A 103 5.99 1.50 6.56
N GLY A 104 4.75 1.33 6.11
CA GLY A 104 3.71 0.62 6.87
C GLY A 104 4.01 -0.88 7.04
N PHE A 105 4.59 -1.52 6.03
CA PHE A 105 5.12 -2.88 6.18
C PHE A 105 6.20 -2.95 7.26
N CYS A 106 7.18 -2.05 7.23
CA CYS A 106 8.28 -2.04 8.18
C CYS A 106 7.85 -1.67 9.61
N ASP A 107 6.81 -0.85 9.78
CA ASP A 107 6.20 -0.59 11.09
C ASP A 107 5.61 -1.88 11.68
N ILE A 108 4.86 -2.65 10.88
CA ILE A 108 4.32 -3.95 11.29
C ILE A 108 5.43 -4.96 11.63
N GLN A 109 6.54 -4.99 10.87
CA GLN A 109 7.67 -5.85 11.19
C GLN A 109 8.35 -5.44 12.51
N ARG A 110 8.53 -4.14 12.77
CA ARG A 110 9.09 -3.62 14.04
C ARG A 110 8.16 -3.84 15.23
N GLU A 111 6.84 -3.72 15.05
CA GLU A 111 5.86 -4.05 16.09
C GLU A 111 5.96 -5.52 16.50
N LYS A 112 6.12 -6.42 15.51
CA LYS A 112 6.17 -7.87 15.75
C LYS A 112 7.53 -8.38 16.28
N TYR A 113 8.64 -7.80 15.83
CA TYR A 113 9.99 -8.33 16.06
C TYR A 113 10.95 -7.36 16.80
N GLY A 114 10.50 -6.14 17.09
CA GLY A 114 11.33 -5.09 17.67
C GLY A 114 12.55 -4.78 16.79
N ASN A 115 13.73 -4.71 17.42
CA ASN A 115 15.01 -4.51 16.74
C ASN A 115 15.59 -5.80 16.11
N GLN A 116 14.95 -6.96 16.33
CA GLN A 116 15.43 -8.28 15.85
C GLN A 116 14.63 -8.72 14.61
N LEU A 117 14.65 -7.88 13.57
CA LEU A 117 13.96 -8.16 12.31
C LEU A 117 14.45 -9.50 11.70
N PRO A 118 13.55 -10.30 11.10
CA PRO A 118 13.93 -11.51 10.37
C PRO A 118 14.74 -11.15 9.10
N SER A 119 15.55 -12.08 8.62
CA SER A 119 16.36 -11.92 7.39
C SER A 119 15.53 -11.44 6.19
N SER A 120 14.31 -11.98 6.03
CA SER A 120 13.35 -11.60 5.00
C SER A 120 12.97 -10.11 5.00
N ALA A 121 12.97 -9.46 6.15
CA ALA A 121 12.64 -8.03 6.30
C ALA A 121 13.89 -7.14 6.43
N GLN A 122 15.07 -7.71 6.67
CA GLN A 122 16.29 -6.98 7.02
C GLN A 122 16.75 -6.05 5.88
N TYR A 123 16.66 -6.49 4.62
CA TYR A 123 17.06 -5.67 3.48
C TYR A 123 16.17 -4.41 3.33
N GLN A 124 14.86 -4.58 3.44
CA GLN A 124 13.85 -3.52 3.30
C GLN A 124 13.83 -2.57 4.51
N CYS A 125 13.84 -3.11 5.72
CA CYS A 125 13.48 -2.39 6.94
C CYS A 125 14.64 -2.09 7.89
N GLY A 126 15.78 -2.79 7.78
CA GLY A 126 16.88 -2.70 8.76
C GLY A 126 17.88 -1.55 8.56
N ASN A 127 17.95 -0.96 7.36
CA ASN A 127 19.06 -0.07 6.97
C ASN A 127 18.64 1.40 6.70
N ASN A 128 17.66 1.94 7.45
CA ASN A 128 17.11 3.30 7.27
C ASN A 128 16.74 3.65 5.80
N ARG A 129 16.36 2.64 5.00
CA ARG A 129 15.98 2.85 3.60
C ARG A 129 14.62 3.54 3.54
N ALA A 130 14.59 4.74 2.96
CA ALA A 130 13.36 5.48 2.68
C ALA A 130 12.68 4.96 1.40
N LEU A 131 12.24 3.71 1.42
CA LEU A 131 11.43 3.12 0.35
C LEU A 131 9.96 3.56 0.50
N GLY A 132 9.31 3.84 -0.63
CA GLY A 132 7.88 4.18 -0.71
C GLY A 132 7.04 2.95 -1.04
N TRP A 133 6.32 3.01 -2.17
CA TRP A 133 5.69 1.82 -2.75
C TRP A 133 6.74 0.90 -3.36
N VAL A 134 6.57 -0.40 -3.16
CA VAL A 134 7.38 -1.48 -3.72
C VAL A 134 6.48 -2.59 -4.26
N VAL A 135 6.98 -3.39 -5.20
CA VAL A 135 6.34 -4.62 -5.66
C VAL A 135 6.45 -5.67 -4.55
N HIS A 136 5.30 -6.18 -4.09
CA HIS A 136 5.25 -7.44 -3.36
C HIS A 136 5.42 -8.57 -4.36
N GLY A 137 4.53 -8.66 -5.35
CA GLY A 137 4.65 -9.59 -6.49
C GLY A 137 3.56 -9.41 -7.54
N LEU A 138 3.63 -10.20 -8.61
CA LEU A 138 2.63 -10.28 -9.69
C LEU A 138 1.96 -11.66 -9.72
N TRP A 139 0.80 -11.78 -9.09
CA TRP A 139 0.21 -13.09 -8.82
C TRP A 139 -0.75 -13.52 -9.93
N PRO A 140 -0.54 -14.68 -10.59
CA PRO A 140 -1.56 -15.31 -11.44
C PRO A 140 -2.77 -15.73 -10.59
N GLN A 141 -3.98 -15.51 -11.11
CA GLN A 141 -5.23 -15.68 -10.37
C GLN A 141 -6.22 -16.55 -11.17
N ASN A 142 -6.89 -17.46 -10.46
CA ASN A 142 -8.11 -18.14 -10.89
C ASN A 142 -9.32 -17.21 -10.62
N ALA A 143 -10.18 -17.02 -11.62
CA ALA A 143 -11.37 -16.17 -11.54
C ALA A 143 -12.52 -16.77 -10.71
N ASN A 144 -12.51 -18.09 -10.52
CA ASN A 144 -13.51 -18.84 -9.76
C ASN A 144 -13.02 -19.21 -8.34
N ALA A 145 -11.94 -18.60 -7.88
CA ALA A 145 -11.36 -18.88 -6.57
C ALA A 145 -12.23 -18.32 -5.44
N LEU A 146 -12.63 -19.18 -4.50
CA LEU A 146 -13.39 -18.80 -3.30
C LEU A 146 -12.45 -18.51 -2.11
N SER A 147 -11.25 -19.10 -2.15
CA SER A 147 -10.27 -19.09 -1.08
C SER A 147 -8.83 -18.97 -1.63
N VAL A 148 -7.85 -18.78 -0.75
CA VAL A 148 -6.45 -18.61 -1.15
C VAL A 148 -5.78 -19.90 -1.67
N THR A 149 -6.36 -21.07 -1.41
CA THR A 149 -5.92 -22.37 -1.95
C THR A 149 -6.31 -22.55 -3.41
N ASP A 150 -7.32 -21.84 -3.91
CA ASP A 150 -7.92 -22.09 -5.22
C ASP A 150 -7.17 -21.37 -6.37
N HIS A 151 -6.24 -20.49 -6.04
CA HIS A 151 -5.39 -19.79 -7.00
C HIS A 151 -4.18 -20.65 -7.43
N PRO A 152 -3.59 -20.42 -8.62
CA PRO A 152 -2.35 -21.08 -9.06
C PRO A 152 -1.19 -20.80 -8.11
N ARG A 153 -0.55 -21.87 -7.59
CA ARG A 153 0.53 -21.78 -6.60
C ARG A 153 1.58 -22.88 -6.79
N PHE A 154 2.86 -22.53 -6.73
CA PHE A 154 4.01 -23.44 -6.84
C PHE A 154 3.91 -24.38 -8.05
N CYS A 155 3.52 -23.87 -9.22
CA CYS A 155 3.12 -24.73 -10.35
C CYS A 155 4.27 -25.55 -10.95
N LYS A 156 5.52 -25.16 -10.70
CA LYS A 156 6.72 -25.93 -11.06
C LYS A 156 7.37 -26.65 -9.86
N GLY A 157 6.72 -26.64 -8.69
CA GLY A 157 7.20 -27.23 -7.45
C GLY A 157 8.22 -26.36 -6.70
N ASP A 158 8.99 -27.01 -5.82
CA ASP A 158 10.17 -26.49 -5.14
C ASP A 158 11.25 -26.21 -6.20
N LEU A 159 11.74 -24.97 -6.32
CA LEU A 159 12.68 -24.56 -7.36
C LEU A 159 14.03 -24.14 -6.76
N PRO A 160 15.16 -24.40 -7.45
CA PRO A 160 16.47 -24.01 -6.93
C PRO A 160 16.60 -22.48 -6.82
N ALA A 161 17.33 -22.04 -5.80
CA ALA A 161 17.74 -20.66 -5.58
C ALA A 161 18.21 -19.96 -6.88
N LEU A 162 17.56 -18.84 -7.22
CA LEU A 162 17.88 -18.05 -8.39
C LEU A 162 19.27 -17.40 -8.32
N PRO A 163 19.92 -17.11 -9.46
CA PRO A 163 21.21 -16.41 -9.49
C PRO A 163 21.18 -15.05 -8.77
N LYS A 164 22.18 -14.82 -7.92
CA LYS A 164 22.34 -13.60 -7.11
C LYS A 164 22.37 -12.31 -7.96
N ASP A 165 22.96 -12.36 -9.15
CA ASP A 165 23.00 -11.22 -10.08
C ASP A 165 21.63 -10.91 -10.69
N LEU A 166 20.76 -11.91 -10.87
CA LEU A 166 19.40 -11.74 -11.33
C LEU A 166 18.57 -11.00 -10.29
N LEU A 167 18.60 -11.46 -9.04
CA LEU A 167 17.86 -10.82 -7.94
C LEU A 167 18.32 -9.37 -7.71
N ALA A 168 19.63 -9.11 -7.76
CA ALA A 168 20.21 -7.79 -7.55
C ALA A 168 19.73 -6.71 -8.54
N ARG A 169 19.20 -7.08 -9.72
CA ARG A 169 18.59 -6.16 -10.69
C ARG A 169 17.22 -5.63 -10.23
N TYR A 170 16.48 -6.39 -9.43
CA TYR A 170 15.09 -6.07 -9.07
C TYR A 170 14.90 -5.60 -7.62
N LEU A 171 15.94 -5.71 -6.78
CA LEU A 171 15.93 -5.25 -5.38
C LEU A 171 15.62 -3.75 -5.16
N ALA A 172 15.63 -2.92 -6.21
CA ALA A 172 15.18 -1.53 -6.13
C ALA A 172 13.64 -1.40 -6.11
N ILE A 173 12.93 -2.34 -6.73
CA ILE A 173 11.45 -2.34 -6.83
C ILE A 173 10.80 -3.37 -5.92
N SER A 174 11.44 -4.52 -5.67
CA SER A 174 10.96 -5.57 -4.77
C SER A 174 12.08 -5.90 -3.76
N PRO A 175 12.05 -5.33 -2.55
CA PRO A 175 13.22 -5.22 -1.67
C PRO A 175 13.43 -6.45 -0.77
N GLY A 176 13.74 -7.61 -1.36
CA GLY A 176 14.29 -8.74 -0.62
C GLY A 176 14.60 -9.93 -1.52
N GLU A 177 15.71 -10.62 -1.27
CA GLU A 177 16.10 -11.80 -2.04
C GLU A 177 15.17 -12.99 -1.81
N GLN A 178 14.76 -13.21 -0.56
CA GLN A 178 13.81 -14.27 -0.19
C GLN A 178 12.39 -13.94 -0.65
N LEU A 179 12.06 -12.65 -0.75
CA LEU A 179 10.83 -12.17 -1.38
C LEU A 179 10.84 -12.53 -2.87
N LEU A 180 11.86 -12.08 -3.62
CA LEU A 180 11.98 -12.36 -5.05
C LEU A 180 11.99 -13.87 -5.38
N GLN A 181 12.75 -14.69 -4.62
CA GLN A 181 12.75 -16.16 -4.77
C GLN A 181 11.34 -16.72 -4.55
N GLY A 182 10.73 -16.42 -3.40
CA GLY A 182 9.41 -16.93 -3.05
C GLY A 182 8.32 -16.53 -4.05
N GLU A 183 8.33 -15.28 -4.51
CA GLU A 183 7.36 -14.77 -5.48
C GLU A 183 7.52 -15.40 -6.86
N TRP A 184 8.76 -15.60 -7.33
CA TRP A 184 9.01 -16.38 -8.54
C TRP A 184 8.47 -17.80 -8.41
N GLU A 185 8.88 -18.51 -7.36
CA GLU A 185 8.61 -19.94 -7.22
C GLU A 185 7.12 -20.22 -7.01
N LYS A 186 6.48 -19.46 -6.12
CA LYS A 186 5.09 -19.61 -5.71
C LYS A 186 4.11 -19.06 -6.74
N HIS A 187 4.43 -17.94 -7.39
CA HIS A 187 3.48 -17.21 -8.24
C HIS A 187 3.97 -17.10 -9.69
N GLY A 188 5.17 -16.58 -9.94
CA GLY A 188 5.69 -16.38 -11.30
C GLY A 188 5.79 -17.68 -12.13
N SER A 189 6.18 -18.78 -11.49
CA SER A 189 6.36 -20.10 -12.12
C SER A 189 5.08 -20.67 -12.75
N CYS A 190 3.91 -20.17 -12.34
CA CYS A 190 2.59 -20.56 -12.84
C CYS A 190 2.19 -19.92 -14.17
N ALA A 191 2.86 -18.86 -14.62
CA ALA A 191 2.47 -18.13 -15.84
C ALA A 191 3.65 -17.66 -16.73
N PHE A 192 4.88 -17.85 -16.29
CA PHE A 192 6.08 -17.40 -16.99
C PHE A 192 7.08 -18.55 -17.14
N ASP A 193 7.82 -18.56 -18.26
CA ASP A 193 8.82 -19.59 -18.52
C ASP A 193 10.07 -19.40 -17.66
N SER A 194 10.42 -18.15 -17.33
CA SER A 194 11.60 -17.80 -16.55
C SER A 194 11.38 -16.65 -15.55
N ALA A 195 12.15 -16.66 -14.46
CA ALA A 195 12.16 -15.59 -13.45
C ALA A 195 12.52 -14.22 -14.03
N GLN A 196 13.39 -14.17 -15.04
CA GLN A 196 13.74 -12.92 -15.70
C GLN A 196 12.55 -12.28 -16.43
N GLN A 197 11.72 -13.07 -17.11
CA GLN A 197 10.49 -12.56 -17.75
C GLN A 197 9.47 -12.10 -16.71
N TYR A 198 9.35 -12.84 -15.60
CA TYR A 198 8.48 -12.51 -14.48
C TYR A 198 8.83 -11.15 -13.86
N PHE A 199 10.06 -11.00 -13.36
CA PHE A 199 10.50 -9.75 -12.72
C PHE A 199 10.58 -8.57 -13.72
N ALA A 200 10.88 -8.82 -14.99
CA ALA A 200 10.80 -7.79 -16.03
C ALA A 200 9.36 -7.28 -16.24
N LYS A 201 8.36 -8.17 -16.18
CA LYS A 201 6.94 -7.77 -16.26
C LYS A 201 6.50 -7.01 -15.01
N GLU A 202 6.93 -7.43 -13.83
CA GLU A 202 6.72 -6.65 -12.59
C GLU A 202 7.29 -5.23 -12.71
N GLN A 203 8.54 -5.11 -13.19
CA GLN A 203 9.21 -3.83 -13.38
C GLN A 203 8.51 -2.95 -14.42
N GLU A 204 8.06 -3.52 -15.53
CA GLU A 204 7.29 -2.83 -16.57
C GLU A 204 5.99 -2.25 -16.01
N LEU A 205 5.18 -3.09 -15.34
CA LEU A 205 3.91 -2.67 -14.78
C LEU A 205 4.10 -1.63 -13.67
N PHE A 206 5.04 -1.84 -12.75
CA PHE A 206 5.38 -0.89 -11.70
C PHE A 206 5.85 0.47 -12.26
N SER A 207 6.76 0.46 -13.24
CA SER A 207 7.31 1.68 -13.86
C SER A 207 6.32 2.43 -14.76
N SER A 208 5.19 1.80 -15.11
CA SER A 208 4.08 2.44 -15.83
C SER A 208 3.19 3.30 -14.93
N LEU A 209 3.33 3.15 -13.60
CA LEU A 209 2.47 3.78 -12.61
C LEU A 209 3.12 5.03 -12.01
N LYS A 210 2.31 6.09 -11.88
CA LYS A 210 2.53 7.12 -10.87
C LYS A 210 1.99 6.58 -9.56
N LEU A 211 2.74 6.75 -8.47
CA LEU A 211 2.42 6.27 -7.12
C LEU A 211 2.61 7.43 -6.11
N PRO A 212 1.78 7.53 -5.06
CA PRO A 212 1.90 8.62 -4.09
C PRO A 212 3.11 8.40 -3.18
N ASN A 213 3.82 9.47 -2.83
CA ASN A 213 4.98 9.45 -1.93
C ASN A 213 4.61 9.50 -0.44
N GLN A 214 3.33 9.28 -0.11
CA GLN A 214 2.78 9.31 1.24
C GLN A 214 1.76 8.19 1.43
N ASN A 215 1.52 7.82 2.70
CA ASN A 215 0.41 6.94 3.04
C ASN A 215 -0.93 7.69 2.81
N LEU A 216 -1.94 6.99 2.31
CA LEU A 216 -3.28 7.52 2.03
C LEU A 216 -4.31 6.51 2.53
N SER A 217 -5.48 6.97 3.00
CA SER A 217 -6.57 6.03 3.26
C SER A 217 -7.02 5.36 1.95
N ARG A 218 -7.58 4.14 2.02
CA ARG A 218 -7.97 3.36 0.83
C ARG A 218 -8.74 4.18 -0.23
N ASN A 219 -9.70 4.99 0.22
CA ASN A 219 -10.55 5.77 -0.69
C ASN A 219 -9.79 6.94 -1.34
N GLU A 220 -8.86 7.55 -0.61
CA GLU A 220 -7.99 8.61 -1.13
C GLU A 220 -6.94 8.03 -2.09
N LEU A 221 -6.35 6.89 -1.73
CA LEU A 221 -5.41 6.15 -2.57
C LEU A 221 -6.05 5.80 -3.91
N PHE A 222 -7.25 5.21 -3.91
CA PHE A 222 -7.95 4.87 -5.16
C PHE A 222 -8.28 6.11 -6.00
N ARG A 223 -8.71 7.21 -5.38
CA ARG A 223 -8.96 8.48 -6.08
C ARG A 223 -7.67 9.02 -6.70
N TRP A 224 -6.60 9.07 -5.93
CA TRP A 224 -5.29 9.55 -6.35
C TRP A 224 -4.73 8.70 -7.50
N MET A 225 -4.81 7.36 -7.38
CA MET A 225 -4.34 6.44 -8.43
C MET A 225 -5.09 6.67 -9.74
N LYS A 226 -6.42 6.77 -9.71
CA LYS A 226 -7.24 7.03 -10.90
C LYS A 226 -7.04 8.41 -11.52
N GLN A 227 -6.73 9.42 -10.70
CA GLN A 227 -6.44 10.78 -11.15
C GLN A 227 -5.09 10.86 -11.89
N HIS A 228 -4.08 10.13 -11.42
CA HIS A 228 -2.71 10.23 -11.95
C HIS A 228 -2.35 9.13 -12.97
N ASN A 229 -3.14 8.07 -13.05
CA ASN A 229 -2.98 6.94 -13.98
C ASN A 229 -4.28 6.76 -14.81
N PRO A 230 -4.40 7.42 -15.98
CA PRO A 230 -5.61 7.38 -16.80
C PRO A 230 -6.06 5.96 -17.19
N GLN A 231 -5.13 5.02 -17.32
CA GLN A 231 -5.41 3.61 -17.59
C GLN A 231 -6.19 2.91 -16.46
N LEU A 232 -6.17 3.44 -15.23
CA LEU A 232 -6.91 2.90 -14.08
C LEU A 232 -8.29 3.53 -13.89
N LYS A 233 -8.65 4.58 -14.64
CA LYS A 233 -9.81 5.45 -14.39
C LYS A 233 -11.11 4.67 -14.13
N ASN A 234 -11.39 3.69 -14.99
CA ASN A 234 -12.63 2.91 -14.96
C ASN A 234 -12.51 1.59 -14.17
N ALA A 235 -11.32 1.21 -13.71
CA ALA A 235 -11.07 -0.07 -13.06
C ALA A 235 -11.43 -0.06 -11.58
N TYR A 236 -11.93 -1.17 -11.05
CA TYR A 236 -11.95 -1.43 -9.62
C TYR A 236 -10.57 -1.87 -9.14
N LEU A 237 -10.02 -1.17 -8.13
CA LEU A 237 -8.74 -1.48 -7.50
C LEU A 237 -8.99 -2.22 -6.19
N GLY A 238 -8.12 -3.17 -5.84
CA GLY A 238 -8.15 -3.81 -4.53
C GLY A 238 -7.20 -3.12 -3.53
N ALA A 239 -7.42 -3.34 -2.23
CA ALA A 239 -6.45 -2.96 -1.20
C ALA A 239 -6.70 -3.77 0.09
N SER A 240 -5.62 -4.08 0.81
CA SER A 240 -5.65 -4.74 2.12
C SER A 240 -4.49 -4.24 2.96
N ARG A 241 -4.74 -3.82 4.22
CA ARG A 241 -3.71 -3.27 5.12
C ARG A 241 -2.88 -2.17 4.44
N ASN A 242 -1.58 -2.43 4.23
CA ASN A 242 -0.59 -1.57 3.59
C ASN A 242 -0.41 -1.87 2.08
N GLU A 243 -1.33 -2.61 1.46
CA GLU A 243 -1.21 -3.07 0.07
C GLU A 243 -2.27 -2.49 -0.87
N LEU A 244 -1.87 -2.29 -2.11
CA LEU A 244 -2.67 -1.87 -3.26
C LEU A 244 -2.62 -2.98 -4.32
N PHE A 245 -3.78 -3.34 -4.87
CA PHE A 245 -3.90 -4.35 -5.91
C PHE A 245 -4.43 -3.75 -7.22
N ILE A 246 -3.73 -4.03 -8.31
CA ILE A 246 -4.13 -3.63 -9.68
C ILE A 246 -4.18 -4.90 -10.53
N CYS A 247 -5.30 -5.12 -11.21
CA CYS A 247 -5.55 -6.37 -11.92
C CYS A 247 -5.51 -6.18 -13.44
N TYR A 248 -5.01 -7.20 -14.13
CA TYR A 248 -4.77 -7.21 -15.57
C TYR A 248 -5.30 -8.50 -16.18
N ASP A 249 -5.90 -8.40 -17.37
CA ASP A 249 -6.28 -9.58 -18.14
C ASP A 249 -5.05 -10.29 -18.73
N LYS A 250 -5.28 -11.42 -19.41
CA LYS A 250 -4.20 -12.21 -20.05
C LYS A 250 -3.49 -11.48 -21.21
N LYS A 251 -3.95 -10.29 -21.60
CA LYS A 251 -3.39 -9.40 -22.62
C LYS A 251 -2.81 -8.12 -22.00
N TRP A 252 -2.57 -8.12 -20.68
CA TRP A 252 -2.04 -7.00 -19.90
C TRP A 252 -2.91 -5.73 -19.94
N GLN A 253 -4.20 -5.86 -20.27
CA GLN A 253 -5.15 -4.75 -20.18
C GLN A 253 -5.66 -4.63 -18.76
N VAL A 254 -5.73 -3.41 -18.23
CA VAL A 254 -6.28 -3.15 -16.89
C VAL A 254 -7.73 -3.62 -16.83
N MET A 255 -8.06 -4.42 -15.82
CA MET A 255 -9.40 -4.91 -15.53
C MET A 255 -9.80 -4.61 -14.08
N ASN A 256 -11.07 -4.83 -13.76
CA ASN A 256 -11.52 -4.82 -12.38
C ASN A 256 -10.83 -5.95 -11.61
N CYS A 257 -10.24 -5.64 -10.46
CA CYS A 257 -9.92 -6.69 -9.50
C CYS A 257 -11.21 -7.35 -9.03
N GLN A 258 -11.21 -8.69 -8.98
CA GLN A 258 -12.36 -9.43 -8.47
C GLN A 258 -12.47 -9.20 -6.96
N GLY A 259 -13.67 -8.85 -6.50
CA GLY A 259 -13.98 -8.77 -5.08
C GLY A 259 -14.10 -10.16 -4.47
N LYS A 260 -13.85 -10.26 -3.16
CA LYS A 260 -14.40 -11.30 -2.30
C LYS A 260 -15.60 -10.71 -1.55
#